data_AF-A0A920DTA9-F1
#
_entry.id   AF-A0A920DTA9-F1
#
_cell.length_a   1.000
_cell.length_b   1.000
_cell.length_c   1.000
_cell.angle_alpha   90.00
_cell.angle_beta   90.00
_cell.angle_gamma   90.00
#
_symmetry.space_group_name_H-M   'P 1'
#
loop_
_entity.id
_entity.type
_entity.pdbx_description
1 polymer ?
#
loop_
_entity_poly.entity_id
_entity_poly.type
_entity_poly.pdbx_seq_one_letter_code
_entity_poly.pdbx_strand_id
1 'polypeptide(L)'
;MAKNKKNTKFSTKSIHTGNRIDETGATVTPLHLTSTFRQPSFSSSEKFVYSRTGGPTIDALEENFAMLEDAKFSFAFASGMAAMSAIFLMFKPGDHVLISQNVYGGVFRLVTKVLNDNGVNFDFIDTTDLKIIKQAIRPTTKLIHLETPSNPLLEIADISSISKVCKSKNILVSVDNTFMSPYGQKPLNLGADIVMHSTTKYIGGHSDILSGA
;
A
#
# COMPACT_ATOMS: atom_id res chain seq x y z
N MET A 1 26.62 1.29 10.73
CA MET A 1 25.20 1.50 11.11
C MET A 1 24.53 0.15 11.36
N ALA A 2 23.59 0.08 12.31
CA ALA A 2 23.25 -1.10 13.11
C ALA A 2 23.00 -2.41 12.32
N LYS A 3 23.69 -3.48 12.75
CA LYS A 3 23.67 -4.84 12.17
C LYS A 3 22.31 -5.59 12.32
N ASN A 4 21.24 -4.95 12.80
CA ASN A 4 19.96 -5.62 13.01
C ASN A 4 18.75 -4.69 12.80
N LYS A 5 18.43 -4.39 11.53
CA LYS A 5 17.32 -3.48 11.13
C LYS A 5 15.93 -3.93 11.61
N LYS A 6 15.73 -5.20 11.99
CA LYS A 6 14.42 -5.72 12.41
C LYS A 6 14.00 -5.28 13.83
N ASN A 7 14.94 -5.15 14.77
CA ASN A 7 14.66 -4.83 16.18
C ASN A 7 14.85 -3.34 16.55
N THR A 8 14.95 -2.46 15.55
CA THR A 8 15.04 -1.01 15.78
C THR A 8 13.66 -0.41 16.07
N LYS A 9 13.61 0.59 16.96
CA LYS A 9 12.39 1.32 17.31
C LYS A 9 11.85 2.12 16.12
N PHE A 10 10.54 2.38 16.10
CA PHE A 10 9.87 3.13 15.02
C PHE A 10 10.57 4.46 14.70
N SER A 11 10.81 5.30 15.71
CA SER A 11 11.45 6.62 15.52
C SER A 11 12.85 6.54 14.92
N THR A 12 13.57 5.44 15.17
CA THR A 12 14.87 5.19 14.52
C THR A 12 14.66 4.74 13.08
N LYS A 13 13.71 3.83 12.83
CA LYS A 13 13.38 3.36 11.47
C LYS A 13 12.94 4.52 10.57
N SER A 14 12.09 5.43 11.07
CA SER A 14 11.54 6.56 10.29
C SER A 14 12.60 7.56 9.84
N ILE A 15 13.68 7.73 10.61
CA ILE A 15 14.77 8.66 10.28
C ILE A 15 15.87 7.98 9.47
N HIS A 16 16.22 6.73 9.76
CA HIS A 16 17.44 6.11 9.21
C HIS A 16 17.21 5.13 8.07
N THR A 17 16.01 4.59 7.90
CA THR A 17 15.78 3.61 6.82
C THR A 17 15.67 4.31 5.48
N GLY A 18 16.21 3.71 4.41
CA GLY A 18 16.21 4.30 3.08
C GLY A 18 17.26 5.41 2.90
N ASN A 19 17.62 6.14 3.95
CA ASN A 19 18.69 7.13 3.90
C ASN A 19 20.06 6.48 3.72
N ARG A 20 20.77 6.89 2.67
CA ARG A 20 22.08 6.37 2.29
C ARG A 20 23.04 7.54 2.14
N ILE A 21 24.25 7.38 2.68
CA ILE A 21 25.34 8.32 2.44
C ILE A 21 25.87 8.01 1.04
N ASP A 22 25.86 9.01 0.16
CA ASP A 22 26.38 8.89 -1.19
C ASP A 22 27.90 9.15 -1.23
N GLU A 23 28.48 9.10 -2.42
CA GLU A 23 29.90 9.36 -2.66
C GLU A 23 30.35 10.79 -2.31
N THR A 24 29.42 11.73 -2.17
CA THR A 24 29.71 13.11 -1.76
C THR A 24 29.74 13.27 -0.24
N GLY A 25 29.26 12.28 0.51
CA GLY A 25 29.11 12.35 1.96
C GLY A 25 27.81 13.01 2.42
N ALA A 26 26.84 13.25 1.51
CA ALA A 26 25.57 13.83 1.87
C ALA A 26 24.78 12.92 2.83
N THR A 27 24.21 13.50 3.89
CA THR A 27 23.45 12.74 4.90
C THR A 27 22.01 12.49 4.51
N VAL A 28 21.49 13.24 3.52
CA VAL A 28 20.12 13.14 2.99
C VAL A 28 20.21 12.58 1.59
N THR A 29 19.29 11.66 1.26
CA THR A 29 19.20 11.08 -0.09
C THR A 29 19.04 12.18 -1.15
N PRO A 30 19.93 12.26 -2.15
CA PRO A 30 19.82 13.27 -3.21
C PRO A 30 18.55 13.10 -4.06
N LEU A 31 18.04 14.21 -4.58
CA LEU A 31 16.96 14.22 -5.56
C LEU A 31 17.51 13.88 -6.95
N HIS A 32 17.24 12.67 -7.42
CA HIS A 32 17.64 12.21 -8.75
C HIS A 32 16.58 12.60 -9.78
N LEU A 33 16.60 13.86 -10.21
CA LEU A 33 15.70 14.42 -11.23
C LEU A 33 16.15 14.09 -12.66
N THR A 34 16.44 12.81 -12.89
CA THR A 34 16.76 12.29 -14.23
C THR A 34 15.64 11.37 -14.70
N SER A 35 15.49 11.20 -16.02
CA SER A 35 14.60 10.21 -16.61
C SER A 35 15.30 8.88 -16.91
N THR A 36 16.60 8.92 -17.21
CA THR A 36 17.39 7.77 -17.69
C THR A 36 18.74 7.73 -16.99
N PHE A 37 19.32 6.53 -16.93
CA PHE A 37 20.63 6.27 -16.33
C PHE A 37 21.59 5.73 -17.38
N ARG A 38 22.86 6.13 -17.27
CA ARG A 38 23.90 5.67 -18.20
C ARG A 38 24.09 4.16 -18.05
N GLN A 39 23.98 3.44 -19.16
CA GLN A 39 24.34 2.03 -19.23
C GLN A 39 25.77 1.89 -19.79
N PRO A 40 26.68 1.17 -19.10
CA PRO A 40 28.06 0.98 -19.59
C PRO A 40 28.14 0.21 -20.91
N SER A 41 27.17 -0.68 -21.17
CA SER A 41 27.07 -1.48 -22.39
C SER A 41 25.63 -1.97 -22.61
N PHE A 42 25.32 -2.53 -23.78
CA PHE A 42 24.00 -3.09 -24.10
C PHE A 42 23.64 -4.31 -23.24
N SER A 43 24.63 -5.08 -22.77
CA SER A 43 24.44 -6.24 -21.90
C SER A 43 24.50 -5.89 -20.41
N SER A 44 24.43 -4.60 -20.07
CA SER A 44 24.48 -4.15 -18.69
C SER A 44 23.29 -4.65 -17.87
N SER A 45 23.53 -4.91 -16.59
CA SER A 45 22.51 -5.27 -15.59
C SER A 45 22.45 -4.24 -14.45
N GLU A 46 22.76 -2.97 -14.76
CA GLU A 46 22.61 -1.87 -13.80
C GLU A 46 21.21 -1.88 -13.19
N LYS A 47 21.15 -1.66 -11.87
CA LYS A 47 19.88 -1.65 -11.14
C LYS A 47 18.92 -0.59 -11.70
N PHE A 48 19.45 0.59 -12.03
CA PHE A 48 18.66 1.72 -12.52
C PHE A 48 18.94 1.95 -14.00
N VAL A 49 17.86 1.95 -14.78
CA VAL A 49 17.90 2.17 -16.23
C VAL A 49 17.01 3.34 -16.63
N TYR A 50 15.79 3.39 -16.07
CA TYR A 50 14.79 4.41 -16.39
C TYR A 50 13.93 4.72 -15.16
N SER A 51 13.75 6.00 -14.83
CA SER A 51 13.20 6.40 -13.52
C SER A 51 11.77 5.96 -13.24
N ARG A 52 10.99 5.62 -14.27
CA ARG A 52 9.65 5.02 -14.08
C ARG A 52 9.70 3.62 -13.47
N THR A 53 10.75 2.84 -13.77
CA THR A 53 10.93 1.49 -13.21
C THR A 53 11.67 1.49 -11.89
N GLY A 54 12.38 2.58 -11.58
CA GLY A 54 13.09 2.77 -10.32
C GLY A 54 14.20 3.80 -10.43
N GLY A 55 14.64 4.31 -9.29
CA GLY A 55 15.73 5.27 -9.17
C GLY A 55 16.15 5.44 -7.71
N PRO A 56 17.32 6.02 -7.43
CA PRO A 56 17.85 6.07 -6.06
C PRO A 56 16.91 6.76 -5.05
N THR A 57 16.25 7.86 -5.44
CA THR A 57 15.34 8.61 -4.56
C THR A 57 14.07 7.81 -4.23
N ILE A 58 13.46 7.17 -5.22
CA ILE A 58 12.22 6.40 -5.03
C ILE A 58 12.48 5.07 -4.31
N ASP A 59 13.61 4.42 -4.60
CA ASP A 59 14.05 3.19 -3.94
C ASP A 59 14.32 3.41 -2.45
N ALA A 60 14.89 4.57 -2.08
CA ALA A 60 15.05 4.97 -0.69
C ALA A 60 13.69 5.17 0.01
N LEU A 61 12.74 5.81 -0.65
CA LEU A 61 11.38 6.03 -0.13
C LEU A 61 10.65 4.69 0.10
N GLU A 62 10.70 3.80 -0.89
CA GLU A 62 10.08 2.48 -0.83
C GLU A 62 10.75 1.59 0.23
N GLU A 63 12.08 1.61 0.38
CA GLU A 63 12.73 0.90 1.49
C GLU A 63 12.24 1.40 2.86
N ASN A 64 12.01 2.70 2.99
CA ASN A 64 11.50 3.30 4.22
C ASN A 64 10.06 2.85 4.51
N PHE A 65 9.14 2.97 3.54
CA PHE A 65 7.76 2.51 3.69
C PHE A 65 7.66 1.03 4.02
N ALA A 66 8.37 0.19 3.28
CA ALA A 66 8.41 -1.25 3.56
C ALA A 66 8.84 -1.54 5.00
N MET A 67 9.88 -0.86 5.49
CA MET A 67 10.35 -1.05 6.86
C MET A 67 9.38 -0.53 7.92
N LEU A 68 8.68 0.57 7.67
CA LEU A 68 7.72 1.12 8.62
C LEU A 68 6.51 0.20 8.81
N GLU A 69 6.02 -0.40 7.74
CA GLU A 69 4.92 -1.39 7.77
C GLU A 69 5.36 -2.82 8.12
N ASP A 70 6.66 -3.04 8.36
CA ASP A 70 7.27 -4.38 8.48
C ASP A 70 7.01 -5.29 7.25
N ALA A 71 6.87 -4.68 6.07
CA ALA A 71 6.72 -5.32 4.79
C ALA A 71 8.07 -5.78 4.19
N LYS A 72 8.00 -6.67 3.19
CA LYS A 72 9.18 -7.09 2.41
C LYS A 72 9.56 -6.07 1.33
N PHE A 73 8.57 -5.38 0.80
CA PHE A 73 8.67 -4.39 -0.28
C PHE A 73 7.47 -3.44 -0.18
N SER A 74 7.57 -2.29 -0.83
CA SER A 74 6.47 -1.34 -1.03
C SER A 74 6.67 -0.64 -2.38
N PHE A 75 5.63 0.03 -2.87
CA PHE A 75 5.68 0.73 -4.15
C PHE A 75 5.13 2.14 -3.97
N ALA A 76 5.85 3.15 -4.42
CA ALA A 76 5.39 4.52 -4.34
C ALA A 76 4.59 4.92 -5.59
N PHE A 77 3.49 5.63 -5.38
CA PHE A 77 2.55 6.04 -6.42
C PHE A 77 2.31 7.55 -6.40
N ALA A 78 1.82 8.05 -7.54
CA ALA A 78 1.49 9.47 -7.72
C ALA A 78 0.33 9.97 -6.83
N SER A 79 -0.48 9.07 -6.28
CA SER A 79 -1.55 9.39 -5.30
C SER A 79 -2.02 8.12 -4.62
N GLY A 80 -2.74 8.25 -3.49
CA GLY A 80 -3.45 7.11 -2.88
C GLY A 80 -4.42 6.44 -3.85
N MET A 81 -5.06 7.20 -4.75
CA MET A 81 -5.94 6.62 -5.77
C MET A 81 -5.17 5.83 -6.83
N ALA A 82 -3.93 6.21 -7.16
CA ALA A 82 -3.09 5.43 -8.07
C ALA A 82 -2.66 4.10 -7.44
N ALA A 83 -2.32 4.11 -6.14
CA ALA A 83 -2.08 2.88 -5.37
C ALA A 83 -3.33 1.98 -5.35
N MET A 84 -4.50 2.56 -5.04
CA MET A 84 -5.76 1.81 -5.02
C MET A 84 -6.14 1.23 -6.39
N SER A 85 -5.90 1.99 -7.45
CA SER A 85 -6.14 1.54 -8.82
C SER A 85 -5.22 0.38 -9.18
N ALA A 86 -3.93 0.44 -8.80
CA ALA A 86 -3.00 -0.66 -9.01
C ALA A 86 -3.46 -1.94 -8.29
N ILE A 87 -3.99 -1.83 -7.07
CA ILE A 87 -4.55 -2.97 -6.33
C ILE A 87 -5.73 -3.59 -7.09
N PHE A 88 -6.72 -2.77 -7.50
CA PHE A 88 -7.90 -3.30 -8.19
C PHE A 88 -7.63 -3.81 -9.61
N LEU A 89 -6.59 -3.30 -10.28
CA LEU A 89 -6.17 -3.78 -11.60
C LEU A 89 -5.45 -5.13 -11.57
N MET A 90 -5.16 -5.70 -10.39
CA MET A 90 -4.65 -7.08 -10.30
C MET A 90 -5.71 -8.14 -10.66
N PHE A 91 -6.98 -7.80 -10.57
CA PHE A 91 -8.10 -8.73 -10.76
C PHE A 91 -8.59 -8.74 -12.20
N LYS A 92 -9.18 -9.86 -12.59
CA LYS A 92 -9.58 -10.15 -13.98
C LYS A 92 -11.10 -10.22 -14.10
N PRO A 93 -11.65 -10.10 -15.32
CA PRO A 93 -13.08 -10.32 -15.55
C PRO A 93 -13.57 -11.64 -14.93
N GLY A 94 -14.67 -11.58 -14.17
CA GLY A 94 -15.25 -12.70 -13.43
C GLY A 94 -14.80 -12.78 -11.96
N ASP A 95 -13.72 -12.11 -11.57
CA ASP A 95 -13.34 -12.00 -10.15
C ASP A 95 -14.35 -11.15 -9.37
N HIS A 96 -14.32 -11.32 -8.05
CA HIS A 96 -15.17 -10.60 -7.11
C HIS A 96 -14.34 -9.99 -5.97
N VAL A 97 -14.63 -8.74 -5.63
CA VAL A 97 -13.96 -7.97 -4.59
C VAL A 97 -14.99 -7.43 -3.60
N LEU A 98 -14.78 -7.70 -2.32
CA LEU A 98 -15.56 -7.12 -1.23
C LEU A 98 -14.87 -5.86 -0.73
N ILE A 99 -15.62 -4.78 -0.52
CA ILE A 99 -15.11 -3.48 -0.04
C ILE A 99 -15.89 -3.10 1.22
N SER A 100 -15.24 -2.47 2.20
CA SER A 100 -15.95 -1.86 3.33
C SER A 100 -17.02 -0.89 2.84
N GLN A 101 -18.21 -0.95 3.42
CA GLN A 101 -19.34 -0.12 2.96
C GLN A 101 -19.07 1.37 3.16
N ASN A 102 -18.32 1.71 4.21
CA ASN A 102 -17.82 3.05 4.46
C ASN A 102 -16.35 3.10 4.08
N VAL A 103 -16.08 3.76 2.96
CA VAL A 103 -14.74 4.01 2.43
C VAL A 103 -14.67 5.44 1.92
N TYR A 104 -13.44 5.93 1.75
CA TYR A 104 -13.20 7.17 1.03
C TYR A 104 -13.96 7.19 -0.31
N GLY A 105 -14.75 8.25 -0.54
CA GLY A 105 -15.61 8.35 -1.72
C GLY A 105 -14.88 8.26 -3.07
N GLY A 106 -13.56 8.49 -3.11
CA GLY A 106 -12.74 8.22 -4.30
C GLY A 106 -12.68 6.74 -4.68
N VAL A 107 -12.64 5.83 -3.69
CA VAL A 107 -12.69 4.37 -3.89
C VAL A 107 -14.04 3.97 -4.47
N PHE A 108 -15.13 4.48 -3.88
CA PHE A 108 -16.48 4.27 -4.40
C PHE A 108 -16.62 4.73 -5.85
N ARG A 109 -16.14 5.94 -6.17
CA ARG A 109 -16.17 6.47 -7.54
C ARG A 109 -15.30 5.66 -8.50
N LEU A 110 -14.12 5.20 -8.09
CA LEU A 110 -13.24 4.39 -8.90
C LEU A 110 -13.97 3.12 -9.38
N VAL A 111 -14.59 2.37 -8.47
CA VAL A 111 -15.22 1.10 -8.85
C VAL A 111 -16.55 1.27 -9.57
N THR A 112 -17.35 2.28 -9.21
CA THR A 112 -18.69 2.48 -9.78
C THR A 112 -18.72 3.28 -11.09
N LYS A 113 -17.66 4.04 -11.40
CA LYS A 113 -17.63 4.94 -12.57
C LYS A 113 -16.45 4.72 -13.52
N VAL A 114 -15.40 4.02 -13.09
CA VAL A 114 -14.19 3.82 -13.91
C VAL A 114 -13.96 2.33 -14.18
N LEU A 115 -14.08 1.49 -13.15
CA LEU A 115 -13.84 0.05 -13.26
C LEU A 115 -15.14 -0.77 -13.41
N ASN A 116 -16.31 -0.12 -13.53
CA ASN A 116 -17.61 -0.80 -13.61
C ASN A 116 -17.72 -1.72 -14.84
N ASP A 117 -17.01 -1.40 -15.92
CA ASP A 117 -17.05 -2.17 -17.17
C ASP A 117 -15.81 -3.08 -17.35
N ASN A 118 -14.92 -3.16 -16.35
CA ASN A 118 -13.72 -4.02 -16.40
C ASN A 118 -14.03 -5.51 -16.14
N GLY A 119 -15.30 -5.87 -15.96
CA GLY A 119 -15.75 -7.25 -15.72
C GLY A 119 -15.44 -7.80 -14.33
N VAL A 120 -14.87 -7.01 -13.42
CA VAL A 120 -14.69 -7.36 -12.00
C VAL A 120 -15.95 -6.96 -11.23
N ASN A 121 -16.44 -7.84 -10.38
CA ASN A 121 -17.60 -7.57 -9.54
C ASN A 121 -17.15 -6.94 -8.21
N PHE A 122 -17.80 -5.85 -7.80
CA PHE A 122 -17.51 -5.16 -6.54
C PHE A 122 -18.77 -5.09 -5.69
N ASP A 123 -18.71 -5.58 -4.46
CA ASP A 123 -19.77 -5.43 -3.46
C ASP A 123 -19.26 -4.60 -2.27
N PHE A 124 -20.09 -3.68 -1.79
CA PHE A 124 -19.88 -2.94 -0.56
C PHE A 124 -20.61 -3.63 0.59
N ILE A 125 -19.89 -3.97 1.67
CA ILE A 125 -20.45 -4.71 2.80
C ILE A 125 -20.02 -4.11 4.15
N ASP A 126 -20.81 -4.35 5.19
CA ASP A 126 -20.38 -4.07 6.56
C ASP A 126 -19.26 -5.03 6.95
N THR A 127 -18.05 -4.50 7.08
CA THR A 127 -16.84 -5.24 7.46
C THR A 127 -16.60 -5.27 8.96
N THR A 128 -17.48 -4.66 9.76
CA THR A 128 -17.45 -4.76 11.23
C THR A 128 -18.08 -6.07 11.73
N ASP A 129 -18.94 -6.71 10.93
CA ASP A 129 -19.57 -8.00 11.24
C ASP A 129 -19.01 -9.17 10.41
N LEU A 130 -18.28 -10.06 11.07
CA LEU A 130 -17.75 -11.29 10.47
C LEU A 130 -18.81 -12.21 9.86
N LYS A 131 -20.07 -12.17 10.33
CA LYS A 131 -21.16 -12.96 9.75
C LYS A 131 -21.50 -12.45 8.36
N ILE A 132 -21.63 -11.13 8.20
CA ILE A 132 -21.91 -10.48 6.91
C ILE A 132 -20.77 -10.80 5.93
N ILE A 133 -19.52 -10.68 6.36
CA ILE A 133 -18.35 -11.04 5.55
C ILE A 133 -18.44 -12.49 5.07
N LYS A 134 -18.70 -13.46 5.97
CA LYS A 134 -18.78 -14.88 5.62
C LYS A 134 -19.90 -15.18 4.62
N GLN A 135 -21.03 -14.46 4.71
CA GLN A 135 -22.16 -14.63 3.80
C GLN A 135 -21.90 -14.01 2.42
N ALA A 136 -21.14 -12.91 2.35
CA ALA A 136 -20.83 -12.22 1.11
C ALA A 136 -19.72 -12.90 0.27
N ILE A 137 -18.92 -13.79 0.88
CA ILE A 137 -17.88 -14.52 0.17
C ILE A 137 -18.49 -15.46 -0.88
N ARG A 138 -18.05 -15.31 -2.13
CA ARG A 138 -18.39 -16.14 -3.29
C ARG A 138 -17.19 -17.01 -3.69
N PRO A 139 -17.38 -18.08 -4.47
CA PRO A 139 -16.27 -18.86 -5.04
C PRO A 139 -15.29 -18.02 -5.89
N THR A 140 -15.77 -16.91 -6.45
CA THR A 140 -14.99 -15.96 -7.24
C THR A 140 -14.40 -14.81 -6.42
N THR A 141 -14.65 -14.72 -5.11
CA THR A 141 -14.06 -13.68 -4.27
C THR A 141 -12.54 -13.84 -4.22
N LYS A 142 -11.80 -12.77 -4.56
CA LYS A 142 -10.33 -12.75 -4.55
C LYS A 142 -9.74 -11.74 -3.57
N LEU A 143 -10.50 -10.73 -3.18
CA LEU A 143 -10.05 -9.67 -2.26
C LEU A 143 -11.17 -9.25 -1.31
N ILE A 144 -10.79 -8.96 -0.07
CA ILE A 144 -11.54 -8.07 0.82
C ILE A 144 -10.67 -6.83 1.07
N HIS A 145 -11.18 -5.66 0.71
CA HIS A 145 -10.54 -4.37 0.96
C HIS A 145 -11.19 -3.68 2.16
N LEU A 146 -10.38 -3.41 3.16
CA LEU A 146 -10.76 -2.78 4.42
C LEU A 146 -10.27 -1.34 4.46
N GLU A 147 -11.06 -0.45 5.03
CA GLU A 147 -10.60 0.87 5.49
C GLU A 147 -10.92 0.95 6.98
N THR A 148 -9.88 1.02 7.82
CA THR A 148 -10.10 0.99 9.28
C THR A 148 -9.05 1.81 10.04
N PRO A 149 -9.47 2.87 10.78
CA PRO A 149 -10.84 3.40 10.87
C PRO A 149 -11.39 3.89 9.52
N SER A 150 -12.69 3.72 9.28
CA SER A 150 -13.32 4.14 8.02
C SER A 150 -13.48 5.66 7.90
N ASN A 151 -13.38 6.20 6.69
CA ASN A 151 -13.75 7.58 6.41
C ASN A 151 -15.23 7.69 5.97
N PRO A 152 -16.05 8.58 6.56
CA PRO A 152 -15.77 9.47 7.70
C PRO A 152 -16.21 8.92 9.07
N LEU A 153 -16.83 7.74 9.10
CA LEU A 153 -17.59 7.25 10.27
C LEU A 153 -16.73 6.57 11.35
N LEU A 154 -15.43 6.38 11.09
CA LEU A 154 -14.44 5.80 11.99
C LEU A 154 -14.78 4.38 12.46
N GLU A 155 -15.46 3.61 11.62
CA GLU A 155 -15.79 2.22 11.92
C GLU A 155 -14.52 1.38 11.97
N ILE A 156 -14.52 0.39 12.87
CA ILE A 156 -13.35 -0.46 13.13
C ILE A 156 -13.63 -1.87 12.63
N ALA A 157 -12.76 -2.37 11.75
CA ALA A 157 -12.78 -3.74 11.28
C ALA A 157 -11.68 -4.55 12.01
N ASP A 158 -12.02 -5.73 12.53
CA ASP A 158 -11.03 -6.63 13.13
C ASP A 158 -10.22 -7.34 12.04
N ILE A 159 -9.11 -6.71 11.64
CA ILE A 159 -8.21 -7.19 10.59
C ILE A 159 -7.77 -8.63 10.86
N SER A 160 -7.44 -8.98 12.12
CA SER A 160 -6.94 -10.32 12.43
C SER A 160 -8.00 -11.40 12.26
N SER A 161 -9.22 -11.13 12.72
CA SER A 161 -10.32 -12.07 12.56
C SER A 161 -10.74 -12.22 11.10
N ILE A 162 -10.75 -11.12 10.33
CA ILE A 162 -11.08 -11.15 8.89
C ILE A 162 -10.01 -11.91 8.10
N SER A 163 -8.73 -11.63 8.35
CA SER A 163 -7.62 -12.33 7.72
C SER A 163 -7.64 -13.83 7.98
N LYS A 164 -8.02 -14.27 9.18
CA LYS A 164 -8.18 -15.71 9.49
C LYS A 164 -9.27 -16.36 8.64
N VAL A 165 -10.40 -15.68 8.41
CA VAL A 165 -11.48 -16.18 7.54
C VAL A 165 -10.99 -16.31 6.10
N CYS A 166 -10.29 -15.30 5.60
CA CYS A 166 -9.84 -15.21 4.20
C CYS A 166 -8.73 -16.19 3.86
N LYS A 167 -7.79 -16.42 4.78
CA LYS A 167 -6.62 -17.29 4.57
C LYS A 167 -6.99 -18.71 4.12
N SER A 168 -8.01 -19.31 4.74
CA SER A 168 -8.46 -20.66 4.39
C SER A 168 -9.05 -20.78 2.98
N LYS A 169 -9.40 -19.65 2.36
CA LYS A 169 -10.08 -19.56 1.06
C LYS A 169 -9.19 -18.95 -0.03
N ASN A 170 -7.92 -18.66 0.29
CA ASN A 170 -6.99 -17.97 -0.61
C ASN A 170 -7.55 -16.62 -1.13
N ILE A 171 -8.21 -15.89 -0.24
CA ILE A 171 -8.72 -14.54 -0.49
C ILE A 171 -7.71 -13.57 0.12
N LEU A 172 -7.27 -12.58 -0.67
CA LEU A 172 -6.37 -11.53 -0.19
C LEU A 172 -7.12 -10.57 0.74
N VAL A 173 -6.40 -10.02 1.72
CA VAL A 173 -6.88 -8.91 2.54
C VAL A 173 -6.02 -7.68 2.29
N SER A 174 -6.65 -6.61 1.81
CA SER A 174 -6.02 -5.29 1.66
C SER A 174 -6.57 -4.35 2.73
N VAL A 175 -5.72 -3.50 3.30
CA VAL A 175 -6.12 -2.48 4.28
C VAL A 175 -5.63 -1.10 3.85
N ASP A 176 -6.54 -0.16 3.65
CA ASP A 176 -6.24 1.26 3.67
C ASP A 176 -5.93 1.67 5.12
N ASN A 177 -4.65 1.92 5.38
CA ASN A 177 -4.11 2.26 6.69
C ASN A 177 -3.81 3.77 6.80
N THR A 178 -4.36 4.58 5.89
CA THR A 178 -4.13 6.03 5.82
C THR A 178 -4.39 6.73 7.14
N PHE A 179 -5.48 6.39 7.84
CA PHE A 179 -5.90 7.07 9.07
C PHE A 179 -4.98 6.78 10.27
N MET A 180 -4.44 5.57 10.35
CA MET A 180 -3.59 5.17 11.48
C MET A 180 -2.12 5.47 11.23
N SER A 181 -1.70 5.49 9.95
CA SER A 181 -0.30 5.39 9.52
C SER A 181 0.40 4.13 10.08
N PRO A 182 1.63 3.81 9.63
CA PRO A 182 2.39 2.69 10.20
C PRO A 182 2.76 2.88 11.69
N TYR A 183 2.57 4.09 12.24
CA TYR A 183 2.81 4.39 13.65
C TYR A 183 1.68 3.86 14.54
N GLY A 184 0.43 4.02 14.11
CA GLY A 184 -0.74 3.65 14.91
C GLY A 184 -1.21 2.21 14.71
N GLN A 185 -0.99 1.64 13.53
CA GLN A 185 -1.43 0.29 13.18
C GLN A 185 -0.53 -0.30 12.10
N LYS A 186 -0.25 -1.61 12.16
CA LYS A 186 0.50 -2.34 11.14
C LYS A 186 -0.31 -3.55 10.65
N PRO A 187 -1.17 -3.39 9.65
CA PRO A 187 -2.10 -4.45 9.24
C PRO A 187 -1.42 -5.74 8.79
N LEU A 188 -0.22 -5.66 8.21
CA LEU A 188 0.55 -6.86 7.82
C LEU A 188 0.85 -7.77 9.03
N ASN A 189 1.13 -7.18 10.20
CA ASN A 189 1.35 -7.92 11.44
C ASN A 189 0.06 -8.52 12.01
N LEU A 190 -1.10 -8.04 11.57
CA LEU A 190 -2.42 -8.57 11.92
C LEU A 190 -2.90 -9.64 10.92
N GLY A 191 -2.18 -9.83 9.82
CA GLY A 191 -2.46 -10.86 8.81
C GLY A 191 -3.05 -10.33 7.50
N ALA A 192 -3.04 -9.01 7.27
CA ALA A 192 -3.33 -8.47 5.94
C ALA A 192 -2.21 -8.88 4.96
N ASP A 193 -2.56 -8.97 3.68
CA ASP A 193 -1.60 -9.28 2.60
C ASP A 193 -1.06 -7.99 1.97
N ILE A 194 -1.88 -6.94 1.93
CA ILE A 194 -1.58 -5.66 1.29
C ILE A 194 -1.96 -4.52 2.23
N VAL A 195 -1.09 -3.54 2.36
CA VAL A 195 -1.40 -2.25 3.00
C VAL A 195 -1.24 -1.17 1.95
N MET A 196 -2.17 -0.22 1.93
CA MET A 196 -2.04 0.98 1.13
C MET A 196 -2.18 2.23 1.99
N HIS A 197 -1.56 3.31 1.53
CA HIS A 197 -1.66 4.65 2.11
C HIS A 197 -1.95 5.70 1.06
N SER A 198 -2.83 6.64 1.38
CA SER A 198 -2.74 7.99 0.84
C SER A 198 -1.67 8.74 1.64
N THR A 199 -0.42 8.64 1.18
CA THR A 199 0.72 9.29 1.85
C THR A 199 0.59 10.82 1.83
N THR A 200 -0.28 11.37 1.00
CA THR A 200 -0.79 12.76 1.06
C THR A 200 -1.22 13.20 2.48
N LYS A 201 -1.64 12.27 3.34
CA LYS A 201 -2.17 12.55 4.69
C LYS A 201 -1.08 12.53 5.74
N TYR A 202 -1.17 11.69 6.77
CA TYR A 202 -0.27 11.71 7.92
C TYR A 202 1.21 11.50 7.56
N ILE A 203 1.50 10.67 6.55
CA ILE A 203 2.87 10.38 6.12
C ILE A 203 3.54 11.62 5.50
N GLY A 204 2.85 12.31 4.61
CA GLY A 204 3.30 13.56 4.01
C GLY A 204 3.27 14.68 5.04
N GLY A 205 2.23 14.73 5.88
CA GLY A 205 2.14 15.52 7.11
C GLY A 205 2.02 17.04 6.94
N HIS A 206 2.34 17.56 5.76
CA HIS A 206 2.55 18.99 5.52
C HIS A 206 1.60 19.58 4.45
N SER A 207 0.67 18.76 3.93
CA SER A 207 -0.37 19.18 2.97
C SER A 207 0.17 19.84 1.69
N ASP A 208 1.39 19.46 1.27
CA ASP A 208 2.14 20.02 0.15
C ASP A 208 2.46 19.00 -0.94
N ILE A 209 2.11 17.72 -0.72
CA ILE A 209 2.32 16.63 -1.68
C ILE A 209 1.04 15.84 -1.93
N LEU A 210 0.91 15.32 -3.15
CA LEU A 210 -0.04 14.26 -3.50
C LEU A 210 0.78 13.00 -3.79
N SER A 211 0.53 11.93 -3.03
CA SER A 211 1.25 10.66 -3.17
C SER A 211 0.46 9.50 -2.53
N GLY A 212 0.81 8.29 -2.93
CA GLY A 212 0.35 7.03 -2.33
C GLY A 212 1.48 6.02 -2.20
N ALA A 213 1.24 4.96 -1.43
CA ALA A 213 2.15 3.84 -1.23
C ALA A 213 1.40 2.54 -0.95
#